data_AF-A0A2A3ALL7-F1
#
_entry.id   AF-A0A2A3ALL7-F1
#
_cell.length_a   1.000
_cell.length_b   1.000
_cell.length_c   1.000
_cell.angle_alpha   90.00
_cell.angle_beta   90.00
_cell.angle_gamma   90.00
#
_symmetry.space_group_name_H-M   'P 1'
#
loop_
_entity.id
_entity.type
_entity.pdbx_description
1 polymer ?
#
loop_
_entity_poly.entity_id
_entity_poly.type
_entity_poly.pdbx_seq_one_letter_code
_entity_poly.pdbx_strand_id
1 'polypeptide(L)'
;MTGKAILGTVSQLWRYPASSLAGERRDAISVGLRTVDGDRLFGLVDASDGEIARPDREAKWHKVPLIRTRLSEAPMNKEWRLEVAVPGGEWLPAPDPESDRTVSAFLGFEASIRPFGAQNAAPGYTGPLTEARYAKAPIHLLTTASLARLKALHPEGVPDPRRFRPNIVVEMDPVEGAFPETQWIGRKLAVGDLLLTVSEPCRRCGFTIIAQDGFDTDPGILRNLVRHNAHNLGVYCTVDRPARIELGAPMRLMD
;
A
#
# COMPACT_ATOMS: atom_id res chain seq x y z
N MET A 1 8.11 34.81 -1.22
CA MET A 1 7.43 33.51 -1.02
C MET A 1 7.26 33.29 0.47
N THR A 2 6.12 33.66 1.02
CA THR A 2 5.76 33.37 2.42
C THR A 2 5.77 31.85 2.60
N GLY A 3 6.70 31.35 3.43
CA GLY A 3 6.79 29.92 3.73
C GLY A 3 5.49 29.47 4.37
N LYS A 4 4.71 28.65 3.67
CA LYS A 4 3.46 28.12 4.20
C LYS A 4 3.71 27.25 5.41
N ALA A 5 2.77 27.29 6.36
CA ALA A 5 2.84 26.50 7.58
C ALA A 5 2.98 25.00 7.23
N ILE A 6 3.91 24.35 7.93
CA ILE A 6 4.08 22.91 7.85
C ILE A 6 2.87 22.27 8.54
N LEU A 7 2.16 21.39 7.83
CA LEU A 7 1.02 20.65 8.37
C LEU A 7 1.46 19.38 9.11
N GLY A 8 2.62 18.84 8.76
CA GLY A 8 3.16 17.61 9.35
C GLY A 8 4.45 17.17 8.66
N THR A 9 4.98 16.02 9.07
CA THR A 9 6.23 15.43 8.53
C THR A 9 6.04 13.97 8.17
N VAL A 10 6.69 13.50 7.10
CA VAL A 10 6.63 12.09 6.71
C VAL A 10 7.23 11.21 7.81
N SER A 11 6.44 10.30 8.38
CA SER A 11 6.88 9.38 9.44
C SER A 11 7.01 7.92 8.97
N GLN A 12 6.31 7.56 7.88
CA GLN A 12 6.47 6.25 7.24
C GLN A 12 6.31 6.37 5.73
N LEU A 13 7.12 5.59 5.02
CA LEU A 13 7.00 5.37 3.59
C LEU A 13 6.87 3.87 3.35
N TRP A 14 5.96 3.51 2.46
CA TRP A 14 5.66 2.11 2.16
C TRP A 14 5.59 1.89 0.66
N ARG A 15 6.10 0.72 0.26
CA ARG A 15 5.97 0.17 -1.08
C ARG A 15 5.31 -1.20 -1.00
N TYR A 16 4.44 -1.51 -1.95
CA TYR A 16 3.72 -2.77 -2.03
C TYR A 16 4.02 -3.47 -3.36
N PRO A 17 5.16 -4.16 -3.49
CA PRO A 17 5.61 -4.78 -4.74
C PRO A 17 4.56 -5.67 -5.42
N ALA A 18 3.83 -6.46 -4.65
CA ALA A 18 2.73 -7.28 -5.14
C ALA A 18 1.37 -6.83 -4.58
N SER A 19 0.35 -6.86 -5.43
CA SER A 19 -1.04 -6.58 -5.04
C SER A 19 -1.51 -7.56 -3.97
N SER A 20 -2.29 -7.08 -3.00
CA SER A 20 -2.85 -7.85 -1.87
C SER A 20 -1.84 -8.37 -0.82
N LEU A 21 -0.57 -8.62 -1.18
CA LEU A 21 0.47 -9.10 -0.26
C LEU A 21 0.99 -7.98 0.66
N ALA A 22 1.72 -8.34 1.73
CA ALA A 22 2.30 -7.38 2.66
C ALA A 22 3.33 -6.46 1.96
N GLY A 23 3.37 -5.20 2.37
CA GLY A 23 4.34 -4.22 1.85
C GLY A 23 5.64 -4.20 2.63
N GLU A 24 6.60 -3.46 2.09
CA GLU A 24 7.87 -3.16 2.74
C GLU A 24 7.90 -1.69 3.20
N ARG A 25 8.44 -1.47 4.41
CA ARG A 25 8.72 -0.12 4.92
C ARG A 25 10.02 0.37 4.29
N ARG A 26 10.07 1.64 3.92
CA ARG A 26 11.21 2.30 3.29
C ARG A 26 11.59 3.57 4.04
N ASP A 27 12.87 3.92 3.99
CA ASP A 27 13.36 5.22 4.47
C ASP A 27 13.24 6.31 3.40
N ALA A 28 13.18 5.89 2.13
CA ALA A 28 12.98 6.75 0.98
C ALA A 28 12.20 6.03 -0.12
N ILE A 29 11.40 6.78 -0.88
CA ILE A 29 10.73 6.32 -2.09
C ILE A 29 10.87 7.34 -3.22
N SER A 30 11.00 6.84 -4.45
CA SER A 30 10.92 7.65 -5.67
C SER A 30 9.49 7.62 -6.19
N VAL A 31 8.89 8.79 -6.39
CA VAL A 31 7.52 8.93 -6.87
C VAL A 31 7.54 9.46 -8.29
N GLY A 32 7.07 8.65 -9.24
CA GLY A 32 6.84 9.05 -10.63
C GLY A 32 5.43 9.60 -10.86
N LEU A 33 5.12 10.01 -12.09
CA LEU A 33 3.80 10.55 -12.44
C LEU A 33 2.64 9.56 -12.22
N ARG A 34 2.91 8.26 -12.38
CA ARG A 34 1.87 7.22 -12.33
C ARG A 34 1.76 6.52 -10.99
N THR A 35 2.87 6.34 -10.27
CA THR A 35 2.93 5.66 -8.97
C THR A 35 4.34 5.75 -8.37
N VAL A 36 4.52 5.14 -7.20
CA VAL A 36 5.82 4.93 -6.56
C VAL A 36 6.63 3.88 -7.32
N ASP A 37 7.93 4.11 -7.52
CA ASP A 37 8.83 3.17 -8.19
C ASP A 37 8.82 1.80 -7.48
N GLY A 38 8.48 0.75 -8.23
CA GLY A 38 8.37 -0.62 -7.72
C GLY A 38 7.05 -0.95 -7.01
N ASP A 39 6.07 -0.05 -7.00
CA ASP A 39 4.78 -0.32 -6.37
C ASP A 39 3.83 -1.11 -7.28
N ARG A 40 3.23 -2.15 -6.71
CA ARG A 40 2.20 -3.03 -7.29
C ARG A 40 2.56 -3.46 -8.72
N LEU A 41 3.74 -4.03 -8.89
CA LEU A 41 4.24 -4.59 -10.15
C LEU A 41 3.71 -6.00 -10.43
N PHE A 42 3.36 -6.75 -9.38
CA PHE A 42 2.96 -8.16 -9.47
C PHE A 42 1.57 -8.43 -8.88
N GLY A 43 0.93 -9.51 -9.32
CA GLY A 43 -0.31 -10.03 -8.77
C GLY A 43 -0.17 -11.50 -8.37
N LEU A 44 -0.81 -11.88 -7.28
CA LEU A 44 -0.98 -13.29 -6.91
C LEU A 44 -2.29 -13.80 -7.52
N VAL A 45 -2.24 -14.96 -8.15
CA VAL A 45 -3.41 -15.63 -8.75
C VAL A 45 -3.57 -17.04 -8.25
N ASP A 46 -4.78 -17.56 -8.32
CA ASP A 46 -5.08 -18.97 -8.21
C ASP A 46 -4.67 -19.58 -9.56
N ALA A 47 -3.73 -20.52 -9.53
CA ALA A 47 -3.13 -21.04 -10.75
C ALA A 47 -4.09 -21.97 -11.51
N SER A 48 -5.12 -22.51 -10.84
CA SER A 48 -6.06 -23.47 -11.42
C SER A 48 -7.07 -22.81 -12.37
N ASP A 49 -7.46 -21.57 -12.09
CA ASP A 49 -8.46 -20.82 -12.87
C ASP A 49 -8.00 -19.43 -13.33
N GLY A 50 -6.83 -18.98 -12.87
CA GLY A 50 -6.26 -17.66 -13.19
C GLY A 50 -6.87 -16.51 -12.38
N GLU A 51 -7.68 -16.79 -11.37
CA GLU A 51 -8.32 -15.76 -10.55
C GLU A 51 -7.28 -14.96 -9.75
N ILE A 52 -7.25 -13.65 -9.95
CA ILE A 52 -6.39 -12.75 -9.17
C ILE A 52 -6.95 -12.50 -7.76
N ALA A 53 -6.05 -12.52 -6.78
CA ALA A 53 -6.37 -12.42 -5.35
C ALA A 53 -7.34 -11.27 -4.99
N ARG A 54 -8.45 -11.64 -4.33
CA ARG A 54 -9.51 -10.75 -3.82
C ARG A 54 -9.76 -10.94 -2.31
N PRO A 55 -8.81 -10.58 -1.43
CA PRO A 55 -8.99 -10.73 0.02
C PRO A 55 -10.20 -9.97 0.56
N ASP A 56 -10.64 -8.92 -0.14
CA ASP A 56 -11.83 -8.16 0.21
C ASP A 56 -13.16 -8.91 -0.02
N ARG A 57 -13.14 -10.06 -0.71
CA ARG A 57 -14.36 -10.78 -1.13
C ARG A 57 -14.38 -12.25 -0.72
N GLU A 58 -13.23 -12.93 -0.70
CA GLU A 58 -13.21 -14.38 -0.52
C GLU A 58 -12.21 -14.81 0.55
N ALA A 59 -12.67 -15.73 1.41
CA ALA A 59 -11.93 -16.20 2.57
C ALA A 59 -10.62 -16.94 2.22
N LYS A 60 -10.55 -17.60 1.06
CA LYS A 60 -9.32 -18.29 0.61
C LYS A 60 -8.11 -17.34 0.53
N TRP A 61 -8.37 -16.05 0.27
CA TRP A 61 -7.35 -15.02 0.14
C TRP A 61 -6.99 -14.30 1.45
N HIS A 62 -7.63 -14.60 2.58
CA HIS A 62 -7.40 -13.88 3.85
C HIS A 62 -5.98 -14.07 4.42
N LYS A 63 -5.26 -15.11 4.01
CA LYS A 63 -3.85 -15.31 4.40
C LYS A 63 -2.86 -14.49 3.55
N VAL A 64 -3.27 -13.96 2.40
CA VAL A 64 -2.37 -13.25 1.47
C VAL A 64 -1.64 -12.07 2.10
N PRO A 65 -2.26 -11.23 2.95
CA PRO A 65 -1.56 -10.12 3.61
C PRO A 65 -0.44 -10.55 4.58
N LEU A 66 -0.34 -11.84 4.92
CA LEU A 66 0.75 -12.39 5.74
C LEU A 66 2.00 -12.74 4.91
N ILE A 67 1.87 -12.82 3.59
CA ILE A 67 3.00 -13.08 2.69
C ILE A 67 3.76 -11.78 2.52
N ARG A 68 4.98 -11.73 3.07
CA ARG A 68 5.85 -10.56 3.01
C ARG A 68 6.46 -10.43 1.62
N THR A 69 6.66 -9.20 1.17
CA THR A 69 7.31 -8.90 -0.10
C THR A 69 8.36 -7.81 0.06
N ARG A 70 9.42 -7.89 -0.74
CA ARG A 70 10.41 -6.83 -0.90
C ARG A 70 10.96 -6.84 -2.31
N LEU A 71 11.49 -5.71 -2.74
CA LEU A 71 12.33 -5.66 -3.94
C LEU A 71 13.78 -5.49 -3.52
N SER A 72 14.64 -6.41 -3.95
CA SER A 72 16.08 -6.24 -3.91
C SER A 72 16.55 -5.52 -5.18
N GLU A 73 17.49 -4.59 -5.04
CA GLU A 73 18.14 -3.96 -6.19
C GLU A 73 19.06 -4.98 -6.88
N ALA A 74 18.87 -5.21 -8.18
CA ALA A 74 19.94 -5.79 -9.00
C ALA A 74 21.05 -4.75 -9.14
N PRO A 75 22.33 -5.09 -8.89
CA PRO A 75 23.44 -4.12 -8.75
C PRO A 75 23.72 -3.17 -9.92
N MET A 76 23.09 -3.31 -11.09
CA MET A 76 23.54 -2.56 -12.29
C MET A 76 22.46 -1.95 -13.21
N ASN A 77 21.15 -2.15 -13.01
CA ASN A 77 20.18 -1.90 -14.11
C ASN A 77 18.74 -1.53 -13.72
N LYS A 78 18.43 -1.19 -12.45
CA LYS A 78 17.04 -0.99 -11.99
C LYS A 78 16.13 -2.22 -12.23
N GLU A 79 16.71 -3.42 -12.33
CA GLU A 79 15.93 -4.64 -12.37
C GLU A 79 15.53 -5.00 -10.94
N TRP A 80 14.27 -4.75 -10.62
CA TRP A 80 13.72 -5.18 -9.36
C TRP A 80 13.58 -6.70 -9.38
N ARG A 81 14.26 -7.37 -8.46
CA ARG A 81 13.95 -8.76 -8.16
C ARG A 81 12.97 -8.77 -6.99
N LEU A 82 11.76 -9.27 -7.25
CA LEU A 82 10.80 -9.52 -6.20
C LEU A 82 11.26 -10.72 -5.38
N GLU A 83 11.18 -10.58 -4.06
CA GLU A 83 11.30 -11.70 -3.13
C GLU A 83 10.04 -11.77 -2.28
N VAL A 84 9.64 -12.99 -1.93
CA VAL A 84 8.49 -13.27 -1.06
C VAL A 84 8.88 -14.19 0.08
N ALA A 85 8.21 -14.04 1.22
CA ALA A 85 8.34 -14.95 2.36
C ALA A 85 6.98 -15.18 3.02
N VAL A 86 6.60 -16.44 3.17
CA VAL A 86 5.47 -16.85 4.01
C VAL A 86 5.87 -16.75 5.50
N PRO A 87 4.91 -16.70 6.45
CA PRO A 87 5.23 -16.70 7.87
C PRO A 87 6.14 -17.86 8.28
N GLY A 88 7.25 -17.55 8.96
CA GLY A 88 8.25 -18.53 9.39
C GLY A 88 9.13 -19.11 8.27
N GLY A 89 8.94 -18.70 7.02
CA GLY A 89 9.73 -19.15 5.87
C GLY A 89 10.88 -18.21 5.50
N GLU A 90 11.76 -18.74 4.66
CA GLU A 90 12.86 -18.00 4.03
C GLU A 90 12.36 -17.04 2.94
N TRP A 91 13.21 -16.08 2.57
CA TRP A 91 12.97 -15.23 1.40
C TRP A 91 13.31 -15.98 0.12
N LEU A 92 12.33 -16.07 -0.78
CA LEU A 92 12.47 -16.72 -2.09
C LEU A 92 12.32 -15.69 -3.21
N PRO A 93 13.15 -15.75 -4.27
CA PRO A 93 12.90 -15.01 -5.49
C PRO A 93 11.52 -15.35 -6.06
N ALA A 94 10.82 -14.35 -6.60
CA ALA A 94 9.55 -14.52 -7.28
C ALA A 94 9.48 -13.59 -8.51
N PRO A 95 8.76 -13.96 -9.57
CA PRO A 95 8.13 -15.27 -9.82
C PRO A 95 9.16 -16.41 -9.98
N ASP A 96 8.91 -17.56 -9.34
CA ASP A 96 9.72 -18.77 -9.48
C ASP A 96 8.92 -20.01 -9.04
N PRO A 97 9.08 -21.19 -9.67
CA PRO A 97 8.39 -22.43 -9.26
C PRO A 97 8.54 -22.79 -7.77
N GLU A 98 9.67 -22.47 -7.13
CA GLU A 98 9.87 -22.71 -5.70
C GLU A 98 9.05 -21.77 -4.83
N SER A 99 8.98 -20.49 -5.20
CA SER A 99 8.11 -19.51 -4.53
C SER A 99 6.64 -19.88 -4.69
N ASP A 100 6.22 -20.33 -5.87
CA ASP A 100 4.85 -20.76 -6.16
C ASP A 100 4.48 -21.99 -5.32
N ARG A 101 5.36 -23.01 -5.21
CA ARG A 101 5.13 -24.18 -4.34
C ARG A 101 5.00 -23.78 -2.87
N THR A 102 5.87 -22.90 -2.39
CA THR A 102 5.89 -22.45 -0.99
C THR A 102 4.64 -21.65 -0.64
N VAL A 103 4.25 -20.71 -1.51
CA VAL A 103 3.03 -19.91 -1.35
C VAL A 103 1.78 -20.79 -1.46
N SER A 104 1.75 -21.73 -2.40
CA SER A 104 0.63 -22.69 -2.54
C SER A 104 0.43 -23.53 -1.28
N ALA A 105 1.52 -24.07 -0.72
CA ALA A 105 1.46 -24.86 0.51
C ALA A 105 0.93 -24.04 1.69
N PHE A 106 1.33 -22.77 1.81
CA PHE A 106 0.86 -21.88 2.87
C PHE A 106 -0.63 -21.51 2.74
N LEU A 107 -1.07 -21.25 1.50
CA LEU A 107 -2.45 -20.87 1.21
C LEU A 107 -3.42 -22.06 1.21
N GLY A 108 -2.94 -23.26 0.86
CA GLY A 108 -3.74 -24.49 0.78
C GLY A 108 -4.40 -24.72 -0.58
N PHE A 109 -3.98 -24.01 -1.62
CA PHE A 109 -4.44 -24.16 -3.01
C PHE A 109 -3.33 -23.72 -3.98
N GLU A 110 -3.45 -24.04 -5.26
CA GLU A 110 -2.44 -23.71 -6.26
C GLU A 110 -2.40 -22.20 -6.50
N ALA A 111 -1.26 -21.57 -6.19
CA ALA A 111 -1.09 -20.14 -6.28
C ALA A 111 0.20 -19.79 -7.05
N SER A 112 0.14 -18.72 -7.83
CA SER A 112 1.28 -18.25 -8.63
C SER A 112 1.40 -16.74 -8.59
N ILE A 113 2.62 -16.23 -8.42
CA ILE A 113 2.90 -14.80 -8.51
C ILE A 113 3.27 -14.45 -9.94
N ARG A 114 2.54 -13.51 -10.54
CA ARG A 114 2.69 -13.15 -11.96
C ARG A 114 2.93 -11.66 -12.14
N PRO A 115 3.79 -11.24 -13.08
CA PRO A 115 3.98 -9.82 -13.39
C PRO A 115 2.71 -9.22 -14.00
N PHE A 116 2.42 -7.95 -13.67
CA PHE A 116 1.40 -7.17 -14.36
C PHE A 116 1.90 -6.66 -15.71
N GLY A 117 1.82 -7.50 -16.73
CA GLY A 117 2.36 -7.21 -18.06
C GLY A 117 3.88 -7.41 -18.16
N ALA A 118 4.36 -7.60 -19.39
CA ALA A 118 5.75 -7.99 -19.68
C ALA A 118 6.78 -6.96 -19.21
N GLN A 119 6.42 -5.67 -19.16
CA GLN A 119 7.29 -4.59 -18.70
C GLN A 119 7.70 -4.71 -17.22
N ASN A 120 6.96 -5.49 -16.44
CA ASN A 120 7.23 -5.74 -15.02
C ASN A 120 7.90 -7.09 -14.78
N ALA A 121 8.12 -7.89 -15.83
CA ALA A 121 8.77 -9.17 -15.75
C ALA A 121 10.30 -9.01 -15.76
N ALA A 122 11.01 -9.90 -15.08
CA ALA A 122 12.47 -9.96 -15.17
C ALA A 122 12.90 -10.35 -16.61
N PRO A 123 14.07 -9.91 -17.10
CA PRO A 123 14.60 -10.37 -18.37
C PRO A 123 14.64 -11.90 -18.44
N GLY A 124 14.17 -12.46 -19.56
CA GLY A 124 14.11 -13.91 -19.75
C GLY A 124 12.94 -14.61 -19.06
N TYR A 125 12.05 -13.89 -18.37
CA TYR A 125 10.81 -14.46 -17.87
C TYR A 125 9.90 -14.89 -19.03
N THR A 126 9.60 -16.18 -19.11
CA THR A 126 8.72 -16.79 -20.12
C THR A 126 7.42 -17.33 -19.53
N GLY A 127 7.17 -17.06 -18.25
CA GLY A 127 5.98 -17.51 -17.53
C GLY A 127 4.72 -16.69 -17.83
N PRO A 128 3.57 -17.11 -17.27
CA PRO A 128 2.30 -16.43 -17.48
C PRO A 128 2.25 -15.05 -16.83
N LEU A 129 1.61 -14.10 -17.52
CA LEU A 129 1.34 -12.77 -17.00
C LEU A 129 -0.04 -12.71 -16.33
N THR A 130 -0.33 -11.60 -15.66
CA THR A 130 -1.68 -11.27 -15.18
C THR A 130 -1.95 -9.78 -15.33
N GLU A 131 -3.17 -9.34 -15.03
CA GLU A 131 -3.60 -7.95 -15.14
C GLU A 131 -4.05 -7.38 -13.79
N ALA A 132 -3.86 -6.08 -13.62
CA ALA A 132 -4.33 -5.41 -12.43
C ALA A 132 -5.87 -5.27 -12.46
N ARG A 133 -6.53 -5.54 -11.32
CA ARG A 133 -8.00 -5.46 -11.19
C ARG A 133 -8.58 -4.04 -11.38
N TYR A 134 -7.78 -3.00 -11.22
CA TYR A 134 -8.21 -1.60 -11.22
C TYR A 134 -7.04 -0.66 -11.55
N ALA A 135 -7.38 0.52 -12.07
CA ALA A 135 -6.45 1.64 -12.17
C ALA A 135 -6.15 2.17 -10.77
N LYS A 136 -4.86 2.30 -10.44
CA LYS A 136 -4.40 2.73 -9.11
C LYS A 136 -4.25 4.25 -9.12
N ALA A 137 -4.74 4.92 -8.07
CA ALA A 137 -4.29 6.28 -7.82
C ALA A 137 -2.78 6.28 -7.56
N PRO A 138 -2.02 7.29 -8.05
CA PRO A 138 -0.58 7.30 -7.92
C PRO A 138 -0.07 7.20 -6.49
N ILE A 139 -0.72 7.92 -5.56
CA ILE A 139 -0.34 7.97 -4.15
C ILE A 139 -1.57 7.81 -3.27
N HIS A 140 -1.45 6.96 -2.25
CA HIS A 140 -2.33 6.99 -1.07
C HIS A 140 -1.59 7.67 0.08
N LEU A 141 -2.11 8.81 0.54
CA LEU A 141 -1.62 9.57 1.68
C LEU A 141 -2.55 9.37 2.89
N LEU A 142 -1.95 9.14 4.05
CA LEU A 142 -2.65 8.94 5.32
C LEU A 142 -1.94 9.72 6.42
N THR A 143 -2.68 10.19 7.42
CA THR A 143 -2.11 10.93 8.55
C THR A 143 -2.25 10.18 9.87
N THR A 144 -1.34 10.44 10.81
CA THR A 144 -1.47 9.96 12.20
C THR A 144 -2.69 10.53 12.90
N ALA A 145 -3.15 11.74 12.54
CA ALA A 145 -4.37 12.33 13.06
C ALA A 145 -5.62 11.47 12.76
N SER A 146 -5.74 10.99 11.52
CA SER A 146 -6.81 10.08 11.11
C SER A 146 -6.75 8.71 11.81
N LEU A 147 -5.54 8.19 12.02
CA LEU A 147 -5.34 6.96 12.78
C LEU A 147 -5.71 7.13 14.26
N ALA A 148 -5.34 8.25 14.87
CA ALA A 148 -5.69 8.61 16.25
C ALA A 148 -7.22 8.77 16.39
N ARG A 149 -7.88 9.40 15.43
CA ARG A 149 -9.35 9.50 15.41
C ARG A 149 -10.00 8.12 15.35
N LEU A 150 -9.51 7.23 14.50
CA LEU A 150 -10.04 5.87 14.41
C LEU A 150 -9.78 5.08 15.71
N LYS A 151 -8.61 5.24 16.34
CA LYS A 151 -8.30 4.64 17.65
C LYS A 151 -9.25 5.14 18.74
N ALA A 152 -9.58 6.43 18.76
CA ALA A 152 -10.53 6.99 19.72
C ALA A 152 -11.96 6.44 19.53
N LEU A 153 -12.37 6.17 18.28
CA LEU A 153 -13.67 5.55 17.96
C LEU A 153 -13.71 4.04 18.23
N HIS A 154 -12.54 3.39 18.22
CA HIS A 154 -12.39 1.95 18.47
C HIS A 154 -11.20 1.68 19.39
N PRO A 155 -11.35 1.91 20.72
CA PRO A 155 -10.24 1.84 21.67
C PRO A 155 -9.57 0.47 21.77
N GLU A 156 -10.30 -0.62 21.56
CA GLU A 156 -9.75 -1.98 21.54
C GLU A 156 -9.08 -2.32 20.19
N GLY A 157 -9.35 -1.51 19.16
CA GLY A 157 -8.85 -1.74 17.81
C GLY A 157 -7.39 -1.37 17.62
N VAL A 158 -6.78 -1.97 16.60
CA VAL A 158 -5.41 -1.67 16.17
C VAL A 158 -5.45 -1.03 14.77
N PRO A 159 -5.60 0.31 14.65
CA PRO A 159 -5.61 1.00 13.36
C PRO A 159 -4.18 1.15 12.82
N ASP A 160 -3.51 0.02 12.59
CA ASP A 160 -2.17 0.00 12.02
C ASP A 160 -2.21 0.49 10.56
N PRO A 161 -1.30 1.39 10.12
CA PRO A 161 -1.21 1.86 8.73
C PRO A 161 -1.24 0.73 7.69
N ARG A 162 -0.67 -0.45 8.01
CA ARG A 162 -0.61 -1.61 7.11
C ARG A 162 -2.00 -2.14 6.71
N ARG A 163 -3.04 -1.90 7.52
CA ARG A 163 -4.45 -2.21 7.14
C ARG A 163 -4.92 -1.38 5.95
N PHE A 164 -4.46 -0.13 5.85
CA PHE A 164 -4.94 0.85 4.87
C PHE A 164 -4.02 0.97 3.65
N ARG A 165 -2.82 0.41 3.73
CA ARG A 165 -1.82 0.37 2.66
C ARG A 165 -1.48 1.75 2.06
N PRO A 166 -1.15 2.78 2.87
CA PRO A 166 -0.71 4.08 2.36
C PRO A 166 0.67 3.97 1.75
N ASN A 167 1.00 4.81 0.77
CA ASN A 167 2.39 4.98 0.35
C ASN A 167 3.13 5.96 1.26
N ILE A 168 2.42 6.97 1.75
CA ILE A 168 2.96 8.05 2.60
C ILE A 168 2.11 8.14 3.87
N VAL A 169 2.75 8.04 5.02
CA VAL A 169 2.15 8.39 6.32
C VAL A 169 2.78 9.68 6.81
N VAL A 170 1.94 10.68 7.08
CA VAL A 170 2.34 11.98 7.63
C VAL A 170 1.99 12.03 9.10
N GLU A 171 2.99 12.26 9.93
CA GLU A 171 2.82 12.63 11.32
C GLU A 171 2.37 14.08 11.43
N MET A 172 1.25 14.27 12.12
CA MET A 172 0.69 15.57 12.46
C MET A 172 -0.16 15.44 13.72
N ASP A 173 -0.39 16.58 14.38
CA ASP A 173 -1.23 16.64 15.58
C ASP A 173 -2.66 16.16 15.29
N PRO A 174 -3.28 15.43 16.23
CA PRO A 174 -4.68 15.06 16.11
C PRO A 174 -5.57 16.29 15.94
N VAL A 175 -6.51 16.21 14.99
CA VAL A 175 -7.57 17.20 14.83
C VAL A 175 -8.81 16.66 15.51
N GLU A 176 -9.26 17.32 16.57
CA GLU A 176 -10.34 16.83 17.41
C GLU A 176 -11.60 16.53 16.58
N GLY A 177 -12.14 15.31 16.75
CA GLY A 177 -13.36 14.88 16.08
C GLY A 177 -13.26 14.60 14.58
N ALA A 178 -12.12 14.88 13.91
CA ALA A 178 -12.05 14.97 12.45
C ALA A 178 -11.10 13.96 11.79
N PHE A 179 -11.31 13.75 10.49
CA PHE A 179 -10.39 13.08 9.56
C PHE A 179 -9.85 14.14 8.58
N PRO A 180 -8.69 14.76 8.86
CA PRO A 180 -8.31 16.04 8.27
C PRO A 180 -8.06 15.99 6.76
N GLU A 181 -7.65 14.84 6.22
CA GLU A 181 -7.27 14.73 4.80
C GLU A 181 -8.43 15.05 3.86
N THR A 182 -9.67 14.79 4.28
CA THR A 182 -10.88 15.11 3.51
C THR A 182 -11.09 16.60 3.26
N GLN A 183 -10.50 17.48 4.07
CA GLN A 183 -10.56 18.93 3.87
C GLN A 183 -9.59 19.42 2.79
N TRP A 184 -8.71 18.54 2.31
CA TRP A 184 -7.70 18.88 1.31
C TRP A 184 -8.09 18.47 -0.11
N ILE A 185 -9.26 17.85 -0.33
CA ILE A 185 -9.71 17.45 -1.66
C ILE A 185 -9.71 18.67 -2.61
N GLY A 186 -9.14 18.48 -3.80
CA GLY A 186 -8.96 19.52 -4.82
C GLY A 186 -7.78 20.48 -4.55
N ARG A 187 -7.13 20.39 -3.39
CA ARG A 187 -5.98 21.23 -3.03
C ARG A 187 -4.67 20.57 -3.44
N LYS A 188 -3.65 21.40 -3.59
CA LYS A 188 -2.27 20.97 -3.84
C LYS A 188 -1.51 20.81 -2.54
N LEU A 189 -0.66 19.80 -2.46
CA LEU A 189 0.24 19.53 -1.34
C LEU A 189 1.69 19.50 -1.85
N ALA A 190 2.61 19.99 -1.03
CA ALA A 190 4.04 19.75 -1.20
C ALA A 190 4.54 18.85 -0.07
N VAL A 191 5.21 17.75 -0.42
CA VAL A 191 5.89 16.84 0.52
C VAL A 191 7.37 16.84 0.17
N GLY A 192 8.17 17.68 0.84
CA GLY A 192 9.50 18.03 0.33
C GLY A 192 9.39 18.60 -1.09
N ASP A 193 10.04 17.94 -2.05
CA ASP A 193 9.98 18.28 -3.47
C ASP A 193 8.84 17.63 -4.27
N LEU A 194 8.12 16.68 -3.67
CA LEU A 194 6.97 16.06 -4.34
C LEU A 194 5.80 17.03 -4.33
N LEU A 195 5.25 17.35 -5.51
CA LEU A 195 4.00 18.12 -5.62
C LEU A 195 2.84 17.19 -5.99
N LEU A 196 1.76 17.27 -5.24
CA LEU A 196 0.59 16.42 -5.35
C LEU A 196 -0.67 17.28 -5.47
N THR A 197 -1.67 16.77 -6.18
CA THR A 197 -3.06 17.25 -6.06
C THR A 197 -3.88 16.17 -5.36
N VAL A 198 -4.59 16.51 -4.29
CA VAL A 198 -5.48 15.58 -3.59
C VAL A 198 -6.74 15.40 -4.43
N SER A 199 -6.94 14.21 -4.99
CA SER A 199 -7.97 13.97 -5.98
C SER A 199 -9.31 13.53 -5.37
N GLU A 200 -9.27 12.58 -4.44
CA GLU A 200 -10.49 11.97 -3.89
C GLU A 200 -10.27 11.29 -2.53
N PRO A 201 -11.33 11.09 -1.74
CA PRO A 201 -11.29 10.27 -0.53
C PRO A 201 -10.92 8.82 -0.84
N CYS A 202 -10.17 8.20 0.06
CA CYS A 202 -9.69 6.84 -0.13
C CYS A 202 -10.72 5.83 0.42
N ARG A 203 -11.67 5.37 -0.41
CA ARG A 203 -12.69 4.38 0.00
C ARG A 203 -12.06 3.07 0.42
N ARG A 204 -12.37 2.60 1.63
CA ARG A 204 -11.85 1.36 2.23
C ARG A 204 -12.77 0.18 1.93
N CYS A 205 -12.23 -1.02 1.98
CA CYS A 205 -12.94 -2.27 1.75
C CYS A 205 -12.63 -3.31 2.84
N GLY A 206 -13.20 -4.51 2.68
CA GLY A 206 -13.00 -5.65 3.57
C GLY A 206 -11.52 -5.97 3.84
N PHE A 207 -10.60 -5.63 2.94
CA PHE A 207 -9.15 -5.82 3.17
C PHE A 207 -8.67 -5.26 4.52
N THR A 208 -9.22 -4.12 4.95
CA THR A 208 -8.79 -3.44 6.19
C THR A 208 -9.06 -4.26 7.46
N ILE A 209 -9.99 -5.22 7.42
CA ILE A 209 -10.35 -6.02 8.59
C ILE A 209 -9.47 -7.25 8.74
N ILE A 210 -8.73 -7.64 7.70
CA ILE A 210 -8.00 -8.92 7.65
C ILE A 210 -6.79 -8.89 8.59
N ALA A 211 -6.54 -10.00 9.28
CA ALA A 211 -5.34 -10.19 10.10
C ALA A 211 -4.06 -9.99 9.27
N GLN A 212 -3.03 -9.42 9.89
CA GLN A 212 -1.70 -9.31 9.31
C GLN A 212 -0.67 -9.58 10.42
N ASP A 213 0.62 -9.55 10.06
CA ASP A 213 1.69 -9.80 11.03
C ASP A 213 1.62 -8.83 12.22
N GLY A 214 1.41 -9.37 13.42
CA GLY A 214 1.29 -8.60 14.66
C GLY A 214 -0.10 -8.04 14.98
N PHE A 215 -1.17 -8.34 14.21
CA PHE A 215 -2.54 -8.00 14.60
C PHE A 215 -3.62 -8.88 13.96
N ASP A 216 -4.67 -9.17 14.74
CA ASP A 216 -5.76 -10.06 14.33
C ASP A 216 -6.80 -9.41 13.41
N THR A 217 -7.73 -10.25 12.94
CA THR A 217 -8.90 -9.80 12.18
C THR A 217 -9.76 -8.88 13.05
N ASP A 218 -10.09 -7.68 12.56
CA ASP A 218 -10.84 -6.67 13.30
C ASP A 218 -11.92 -6.00 12.42
N PRO A 219 -13.16 -6.50 12.43
CA PRO A 219 -14.28 -5.88 11.72
C PRO A 219 -14.66 -4.49 12.26
N GLY A 220 -14.24 -4.16 13.49
CA GLY A 220 -14.47 -2.86 14.13
C GLY A 220 -13.79 -1.71 13.38
N ILE A 221 -12.65 -1.98 12.73
CA ILE A 221 -11.95 -1.00 11.87
C ILE A 221 -12.88 -0.48 10.79
N LEU A 222 -13.41 -1.36 9.92
CA LEU A 222 -14.24 -0.94 8.80
C LEU A 222 -15.60 -0.42 9.28
N ARG A 223 -16.19 -1.04 10.31
CA ARG A 223 -17.48 -0.62 10.88
C ARG A 223 -17.45 0.83 11.34
N ASN A 224 -16.37 1.25 12.01
CA ASN A 224 -16.23 2.63 12.46
C ASN A 224 -16.02 3.60 11.31
N LEU A 225 -15.27 3.22 10.27
CA LEU A 225 -15.11 4.05 9.07
C LEU A 225 -16.43 4.23 8.30
N VAL A 226 -17.25 3.17 8.19
CA VAL A 226 -18.60 3.27 7.61
C VAL A 226 -19.46 4.27 8.38
N ARG A 227 -19.48 4.17 9.71
CA ARG A 227 -20.33 4.99 10.58
C ARG A 227 -19.89 6.45 10.68
N HIS A 228 -18.58 6.70 10.67
CA HIS A 228 -18.03 8.00 11.06
C HIS A 228 -17.23 8.72 9.97
N ASN A 229 -16.91 8.07 8.84
CA ASN A 229 -16.13 8.70 7.77
C ASN A 229 -16.54 8.26 6.36
N ALA A 230 -17.82 7.93 6.16
CA ALA A 230 -18.38 7.54 4.86
C ALA A 230 -17.57 6.45 4.14
N HIS A 231 -17.05 5.48 4.91
CA HIS A 231 -16.24 4.37 4.42
C HIS A 231 -14.84 4.76 3.88
N ASN A 232 -14.32 5.94 4.24
CA ASN A 232 -13.02 6.43 3.77
C ASN A 232 -11.99 6.50 4.91
N LEU A 233 -10.70 6.40 4.57
CA LEU A 233 -9.60 6.78 5.46
C LEU A 233 -8.37 7.08 4.63
N GLY A 234 -7.77 8.26 4.83
CA GLY A 234 -6.74 8.80 3.94
C GLY A 234 -7.33 9.34 2.63
N VAL A 235 -6.45 9.78 1.74
CA VAL A 235 -6.81 10.37 0.44
C VAL A 235 -5.93 9.81 -0.68
N TYR A 236 -6.48 9.77 -1.87
CA TYR A 236 -5.72 9.55 -3.09
C TYR A 236 -5.21 10.87 -3.65
N CYS A 237 -4.01 10.83 -4.24
CA CYS A 237 -3.38 11.99 -4.85
C CYS A 237 -2.84 11.67 -6.23
N THR A 238 -2.98 12.62 -7.16
CA THR A 238 -2.23 12.67 -8.41
C THR A 238 -0.90 13.38 -8.19
N VAL A 239 0.08 13.11 -9.05
CA VAL A 239 1.43 13.67 -8.95
C VAL A 239 1.58 14.79 -9.98
N ASP A 240 1.77 16.01 -9.49
CA ASP A 240 2.00 17.19 -10.32
C ASP A 240 3.50 17.35 -10.65
N ARG A 241 4.37 17.02 -9.70
CA ARG A 241 5.84 17.01 -9.87
C ARG A 241 6.45 15.77 -9.20
N PRO A 242 7.01 14.83 -9.97
CA PRO A 242 7.77 13.69 -9.45
C PRO A 242 8.95 14.12 -8.58
N ALA A 243 9.22 13.35 -7.52
CA ALA A 243 10.38 13.56 -6.67
C ALA A 243 10.71 12.30 -5.86
N ARG A 244 11.95 12.23 -5.36
CA ARG A 244 12.31 11.34 -4.27
C ARG A 244 11.97 12.02 -2.95
N ILE A 245 11.33 11.28 -2.05
CA ILE A 245 11.03 11.73 -0.69
C ILE A 245 11.60 10.76 0.33
N GLU A 246 11.97 11.29 1.48
CA GLU A 246 12.58 10.56 2.59
C GLU A 246 11.79 10.83 3.87
N LEU A 247 12.03 10.03 4.91
CA LEU A 247 11.47 10.29 6.23
C LEU A 247 11.85 11.71 6.72
N GLY A 248 10.94 12.34 7.46
CA GLY A 248 11.08 13.72 7.93
C GLY A 248 10.74 14.78 6.88
N ALA A 249 10.47 14.43 5.62
CA ALA A 249 10.07 15.40 4.61
C ALA A 249 8.83 16.20 5.06
N PRO A 250 8.87 17.55 5.04
CA PRO A 250 7.76 18.37 5.52
C PRO A 250 6.62 18.38 4.51
N MET A 251 5.39 18.23 5.00
CA MET A 251 4.15 18.43 4.24
C MET A 251 3.60 19.84 4.41
N ARG A 252 3.23 20.50 3.32
CA ARG A 252 2.60 21.82 3.29
C ARG A 252 1.40 21.82 2.36
N LEU A 253 0.35 22.54 2.74
CA LEU A 253 -0.75 22.88 1.83
C LEU A 253 -0.28 23.98 0.88
N MET A 254 -0.63 23.86 -0.39
CA MET A 254 -0.37 24.85 -1.42
C MET A 254 -1.64 25.66 -1.71
N ASP A 255 -1.48 26.79 -2.40
CA ASP A 255 -2.58 27.71 -2.73
C ASP A 255 -3.16 27.23 -4.06
#